data_AF-A0A950YN05-F1
#
_entry.id   AF-A0A950YN05-F1
#
_cell.length_a   1.000
_cell.length_b   1.000
_cell.length_c   1.000
_cell.angle_alpha   90.00
_cell.angle_beta   90.00
_cell.angle_gamma   90.00
#
_symmetry.space_group_name_H-M   'P 1'
#
loop_
_entity.id
_entity.type
_entity.pdbx_description
1 polymer ?
#
loop_
_entity_poly.entity_id
_entity_poly.type
_entity_poly.pdbx_seq_one_letter_code
_entity_poly.pdbx_strand_id
1 'polypeptide(L)'
;MAEAIVHLSSIVGSPLLDSAGERLGEVEDVVARLGEDDGPPPVIGLEARIGGRELFVPIDRIERLEPVAARTATTKLDLAQFERRPSELLLRSDLLDHSLINVDTAHLVRAREVDLVCDEGTWRVA
;
A
#
# COMPACT_ATOMS: atom_id res chain seq x y z
N MET A 1 -12.80 1.49 -18.96
CA MET A 1 -13.03 0.67 -17.74
C MET A 1 -12.58 1.53 -16.57
N ALA A 2 -13.24 1.49 -15.42
CA ALA A 2 -13.01 2.49 -14.38
C ALA A 2 -11.59 2.35 -13.79
N GLU A 3 -10.73 3.32 -14.05
CA GLU A 3 -9.54 3.57 -13.23
C GLU A 3 -10.04 3.92 -11.82
N ALA A 4 -9.89 2.99 -10.89
CA ALA A 4 -10.10 3.31 -9.48
C ALA A 4 -8.82 4.01 -8.99
N ILE A 5 -8.92 5.31 -8.79
CA ILE A 5 -7.85 6.13 -8.21
C ILE A 5 -8.15 6.29 -6.73
N VAL A 6 -7.19 5.94 -5.89
CA VAL A 6 -7.28 6.10 -4.44
C VAL A 6 -6.03 6.80 -3.93
N HIS A 7 -6.22 7.86 -3.16
CA HIS A 7 -5.11 8.58 -2.55
C HIS A 7 -4.54 7.79 -1.38
N LEU A 8 -3.21 7.64 -1.34
CA LEU A 8 -2.49 7.02 -0.24
C LEU A 8 -2.88 7.63 1.11
N SER A 9 -2.96 8.97 1.17
CA SER A 9 -3.35 9.75 2.36
C SER A 9 -4.72 9.39 2.92
N SER A 10 -5.63 8.90 2.08
CA SER A 10 -6.97 8.51 2.48
C SER A 10 -7.01 7.07 3.03
N ILE A 11 -6.20 6.17 2.45
CA ILE A 11 -6.08 4.78 2.92
C ILE A 11 -5.24 4.69 4.19
N VAL A 12 -4.18 5.47 4.28
CA VAL A 12 -3.30 5.50 5.44
C VAL A 12 -4.05 6.09 6.64
N GLY A 13 -4.10 5.35 7.74
CA GLY A 13 -4.93 5.65 8.92
C GLY A 13 -6.38 5.16 8.80
N SER A 14 -6.75 4.50 7.70
CA SER A 14 -8.09 3.93 7.53
C SER A 14 -8.25 2.61 8.31
N PRO A 15 -9.46 2.29 8.79
CA PRO A 15 -9.74 0.98 9.37
C PRO A 15 -9.53 -0.14 8.35
N LEU A 16 -8.76 -1.15 8.74
CA LEU A 16 -8.68 -2.41 8.02
C LEU A 16 -9.85 -3.29 8.46
N LEU A 17 -10.73 -3.60 7.52
CA LEU A 17 -11.89 -4.46 7.70
C LEU A 17 -11.64 -5.85 7.11
N ASP A 18 -12.21 -6.86 7.76
CA ASP A 18 -12.28 -8.20 7.20
C ASP A 18 -13.42 -8.37 6.17
N SER A 19 -13.56 -9.59 5.65
CA SER A 19 -14.67 -9.97 4.77
C SER A 19 -16.06 -9.88 5.43
N ALA A 20 -16.13 -9.92 6.76
CA ALA A 20 -17.35 -9.77 7.55
C ALA A 20 -17.66 -8.29 7.89
N GLY A 21 -16.74 -7.36 7.61
CA GLY A 21 -16.84 -5.96 7.99
C GLY A 21 -16.37 -5.66 9.41
N GLU A 22 -15.71 -6.62 10.07
CA GLU A 22 -15.13 -6.44 11.40
C GLU A 22 -13.79 -5.71 11.29
N ARG A 23 -13.56 -4.75 12.20
CA ARG A 23 -12.31 -4.00 12.27
C ARG A 23 -11.20 -4.88 12.81
N LEU A 24 -10.31 -5.30 11.92
CA LEU A 24 -9.09 -6.03 12.30
C LEU A 24 -8.06 -5.08 12.90
N GLY A 25 -7.92 -3.88 12.31
CA GLY A 25 -6.90 -2.92 12.70
C GLY A 25 -6.99 -1.62 11.94
N GLU A 26 -5.83 -1.00 11.73
CA GLU A 26 -5.66 0.25 10.99
C GLU A 26 -4.54 0.09 9.97
N VAL A 27 -4.70 0.65 8.78
CA VAL A 27 -3.63 0.67 7.76
C VAL A 27 -2.61 1.73 8.16
N GLU A 28 -1.36 1.33 8.41
CA GLU A 28 -0.28 2.26 8.77
C GLU A 28 0.40 2.85 7.53
N ASP A 29 0.64 2.01 6.52
CA ASP A 29 1.42 2.33 5.33
C ASP A 29 1.05 1.42 4.14
N VAL A 30 1.55 1.72 2.95
CA VAL A 30 1.35 0.92 1.72
C VAL A 30 2.70 0.46 1.21
N VAL A 31 2.80 -0.80 0.82
CA VAL A 31 4.07 -1.40 0.41
C VAL A 31 4.07 -1.59 -1.11
N ALA A 32 5.01 -0.94 -1.77
CA ALA A 32 5.30 -1.17 -3.18
C ALA A 32 6.64 -1.88 -3.33
N ARG A 33 6.79 -2.65 -4.41
CA ARG A 33 8.08 -3.26 -4.75
C ARG A 33 8.78 -2.42 -5.80
N LEU A 34 10.01 -2.02 -5.50
CA LEU A 34 10.86 -1.37 -6.49
C LEU A 34 11.37 -2.46 -7.45
N GLY A 35 10.94 -2.40 -8.70
CA GLY A 35 11.46 -3.23 -9.79
C GLY A 35 12.70 -2.59 -10.43
N GLU A 36 13.39 -3.36 -11.27
CA GLU A 36 14.46 -2.85 -12.13
C GLU A 36 13.93 -2.11 -13.38
N ASP A 37 12.62 -2.16 -13.62
CA ASP A 37 11.94 -1.49 -14.73
C ASP A 37 11.68 0.00 -14.41
N ASP A 38 11.84 0.87 -15.40
CA ASP A 38 11.55 2.32 -15.36
C ASP A 38 10.05 2.68 -15.19
N GLY A 39 9.22 1.68 -14.92
CA GLY A 39 7.79 1.82 -14.71
C GLY A 39 7.43 2.19 -13.26
N PRO A 40 6.19 2.65 -13.04
CA PRO A 40 5.68 2.84 -11.69
C PRO A 40 5.73 1.55 -10.87
N PRO A 41 6.23 1.59 -9.61
CA PRO A 41 6.37 0.39 -8.81
C PRO A 41 4.99 -0.23 -8.50
N PRO A 42 4.81 -1.55 -8.69
CA PRO A 42 3.57 -2.21 -8.34
C PRO A 42 3.39 -2.27 -6.82
N VAL A 43 2.16 -2.05 -6.37
CA VAL A 43 1.78 -2.24 -4.97
C VAL A 43 1.70 -3.73 -4.70
N ILE A 44 2.51 -4.21 -3.75
CA ILE A 44 2.53 -5.62 -3.36
C ILE A 44 1.73 -5.90 -2.10
N GLY A 45 1.36 -4.86 -1.34
CA GLY A 45 0.59 -5.00 -0.12
C GLY A 45 0.44 -3.71 0.67
N LEU A 46 -0.07 -3.85 1.88
CA LEU A 46 -0.32 -2.78 2.85
C LEU A 46 0.32 -3.18 4.18
N GLU A 47 0.88 -2.23 4.90
CA GLU A 47 1.24 -2.41 6.30
C GLU A 47 0.03 -2.04 7.15
N ALA A 48 -0.39 -2.93 8.03
CA ALA A 48 -1.49 -2.69 8.94
C ALA A 48 -1.10 -3.00 10.38
N ARG A 49 -1.55 -2.16 11.32
CA ARG A 49 -1.40 -2.37 12.75
C ARG A 49 -2.63 -3.08 13.32
N ILE A 50 -2.43 -4.31 13.79
CA ILE A 50 -3.48 -5.15 14.39
C ILE A 50 -3.03 -5.53 15.79
N GLY A 51 -3.83 -5.15 16.80
CA GLY A 51 -3.52 -5.46 18.21
C GLY A 51 -2.17 -4.92 18.67
N GLY A 52 -1.71 -3.79 18.12
CA GLY A 52 -0.42 -3.18 18.45
C GLY A 52 0.80 -3.82 17.77
N ARG A 53 0.58 -4.71 16.79
CA ARG A 53 1.64 -5.32 15.98
C ARG A 53 1.52 -4.87 14.53
N GLU A 54 2.64 -4.54 13.92
CA GLU A 54 2.74 -4.21 12.50
C GLU A 54 2.82 -5.49 11.68
N LEU A 55 1.86 -5.63 10.77
CA LEU A 55 1.63 -6.83 10.00
C LEU A 55 1.58 -6.46 8.52
N PHE A 56 2.18 -7.32 7.69
CA PHE A 56 2.16 -7.17 6.25
C PHE A 56 0.93 -7.84 5.66
N VAL A 57 0.09 -7.07 4.97
CA VAL A 57 -1.10 -7.54 4.26
C VAL A 57 -0.80 -7.55 2.75
N PRO A 58 -0.57 -8.71 2.13
CA PRO A 58 -0.32 -8.76 0.70
C PRO A 58 -1.54 -8.30 -0.11
N ILE A 59 -1.30 -7.66 -1.25
CA ILE A 59 -2.36 -7.10 -2.11
C ILE A 59 -3.33 -8.18 -2.61
N ASP A 60 -2.85 -9.42 -2.77
CA ASP A 60 -3.64 -10.61 -3.11
C ASP A 60 -4.74 -10.91 -2.08
N ARG A 61 -4.58 -10.45 -0.84
CA ARG A 61 -5.58 -10.58 0.23
C ARG A 61 -6.53 -9.41 0.30
N ILE A 62 -6.25 -8.32 -0.41
CA ILE A 62 -7.12 -7.15 -0.44
C ILE A 62 -8.17 -7.36 -1.52
N GLU A 63 -9.43 -7.46 -1.10
CA GLU A 63 -10.55 -7.57 -2.05
C GLU A 63 -10.89 -6.20 -2.64
N ARG A 64 -10.91 -5.18 -1.78
CA ARG A 64 -11.23 -3.80 -2.14
C ARG A 64 -10.39 -2.83 -1.31
N LEU A 65 -9.66 -1.95 -1.98
CA LEU A 65 -9.18 -0.71 -1.37
C LEU A 65 -10.21 0.39 -1.62
N GLU A 66 -10.78 0.92 -0.55
CA GLU A 66 -11.63 2.11 -0.60
C GLU A 66 -10.87 3.28 0.05
N PRO A 67 -11.14 4.54 -0.34
CA PRO A 67 -10.46 5.71 0.22
C PRO A 67 -10.60 5.88 1.74
N VAL A 68 -11.55 5.20 2.37
CA VAL A 68 -11.84 5.35 3.82
C VAL A 68 -11.79 4.01 4.55
N ALA A 69 -11.59 2.90 3.85
CA ALA A 69 -11.49 1.58 4.45
C ALA A 69 -10.79 0.61 3.49
N ALA A 70 -9.92 -0.23 4.01
CA ALA A 70 -9.40 -1.38 3.27
C ALA A 70 -10.20 -2.61 3.66
N ARG A 71 -10.74 -3.34 2.68
CA ARG A 71 -11.42 -4.62 2.89
C ARG A 71 -10.58 -5.77 2.38
N THR A 72 -10.37 -6.72 3.27
CA THR A 72 -9.69 -7.98 2.94
C THR A 72 -10.69 -9.04 2.48
N ALA A 73 -10.25 -9.94 1.61
CA ALA A 73 -11.05 -11.04 1.10
C ALA A 73 -11.30 -12.14 2.15
N THR A 74 -10.58 -12.13 3.28
CA THR A 74 -10.70 -13.16 4.31
C THR A 74 -10.43 -12.62 5.71
N THR A 75 -11.18 -13.13 6.69
CA THR A 75 -10.93 -12.90 8.13
C THR A 75 -9.71 -13.67 8.66
N LYS A 76 -9.35 -14.82 8.05
CA LYS A 76 -8.15 -15.58 8.41
C LYS A 76 -6.97 -15.08 7.59
N LEU A 77 -6.41 -13.96 8.03
CA LEU A 77 -5.16 -13.49 7.47
C LEU A 77 -4.01 -14.11 8.26
N ASP A 78 -3.30 -15.05 7.63
CA ASP A 78 -1.97 -15.46 8.07
C ASP A 78 -1.01 -14.31 7.74
N LEU A 79 -1.09 -13.25 8.53
CA LEU A 79 -0.27 -12.07 8.35
C LEU A 79 1.09 -12.35 8.98
N ALA A 80 2.12 -12.25 8.15
CA ALA A 80 3.47 -12.22 8.64
C ALA A 80 3.72 -10.87 9.34
N GLN A 81 4.61 -10.89 10.34
CA GLN A 81 5.18 -9.66 10.86
C GLN A 81 5.81 -8.89 9.70
N PHE A 82 5.53 -7.59 9.63
CA PHE A 82 6.14 -6.76 8.61
C PHE A 82 7.66 -6.75 8.80
N GLU A 83 8.40 -7.06 7.74
CA GLU A 83 9.85 -7.07 7.73
C GLU A 83 10.30 -6.28 6.50
N ARG A 84 10.90 -5.10 6.70
CA ARG A 84 11.37 -4.26 5.60
C ARG A 84 12.44 -5.00 4.81
N ARG A 85 12.12 -5.40 3.58
CA ARG A 85 13.10 -5.93 2.64
C ARG A 85 13.70 -4.78 1.83
N PRO A 86 14.98 -4.88 1.42
CA PRO A 86 15.65 -3.81 0.68
C PRO A 86 15.02 -3.50 -0.68
N SER A 87 14.22 -4.41 -1.23
CA SER A 87 13.47 -4.24 -2.48
C SER A 87 12.02 -3.79 -2.27
N GLU A 88 11.63 -3.43 -1.05
CA GLU A 88 10.29 -2.96 -0.68
C GLU A 88 10.35 -1.51 -0.22
N LEU A 89 9.40 -0.71 -0.72
CA LEU A 89 9.24 0.70 -0.41
C LEU A 89 7.93 0.90 0.35
N LEU A 90 8.02 1.67 1.44
CA LEU A 90 6.85 2.14 2.16
C LEU A 90 6.41 3.45 1.54
N LEU A 91 5.23 3.51 0.94
CA LEU A 91 4.83 4.69 0.18
C LEU A 91 4.69 5.91 1.08
N ARG A 92 4.20 5.77 2.31
CA ARG A 92 4.05 6.91 3.21
C ARG A 92 5.40 7.26 3.86
N SER A 93 6.07 6.33 4.52
CA SER A 93 7.39 6.62 5.13
C SER A 93 8.48 6.99 4.12
N ASP A 94 8.52 6.35 2.95
CA ASP A 94 9.62 6.52 1.99
C ASP A 94 9.33 7.59 0.92
N LEU A 95 8.05 7.90 0.59
CA LEU A 95 7.70 8.95 -0.39
C LEU A 95 7.23 10.26 0.22
N LEU A 96 6.43 10.20 1.30
CA LEU A 96 5.87 11.42 1.92
C LEU A 96 6.84 12.00 2.94
N ASP A 97 7.55 11.14 3.70
CA ASP A 97 8.51 11.58 4.72
C ASP A 97 9.93 11.70 4.13
N HIS A 98 10.33 10.72 3.31
CA HIS A 98 11.59 10.74 2.59
C HIS A 98 11.42 11.11 1.12
N SER A 99 12.45 11.72 0.54
CA SER A 99 12.43 12.12 -0.87
C SER A 99 12.99 10.97 -1.70
N LEU A 100 12.21 10.42 -2.63
CA LEU A 100 12.69 9.38 -3.52
C LEU A 100 13.84 9.89 -4.38
N ILE A 101 14.81 9.04 -4.60
CA ILE A 101 15.75 9.18 -5.71
C ILE A 101 15.14 8.46 -6.89
N ASN A 102 14.68 9.21 -7.89
CA ASN A 102 14.37 8.63 -9.19
C ASN A 102 15.69 8.14 -9.79
N VAL A 103 15.86 6.84 -9.98
CA VAL A 103 17.11 6.24 -10.47
C VAL A 103 17.32 6.42 -11.97
N ASP A 104 16.26 6.65 -12.75
CA ASP A 104 16.32 6.92 -14.19
C ASP A 104 16.80 8.35 -14.48
N THR A 105 16.25 9.32 -13.74
CA THR A 105 16.60 10.74 -13.92
C THR A 105 17.58 11.28 -12.89
N ALA A 106 18.02 10.48 -11.91
CA ALA A 106 18.81 10.92 -10.75
C ALA A 106 18.23 12.17 -10.05
N HIS A 107 16.91 12.34 -10.11
CA HIS A 107 16.22 13.51 -9.57
C HIS A 107 15.48 13.15 -8.29
N LEU A 108 15.71 13.97 -7.26
CA LEU A 108 15.02 13.84 -6.00
C LEU A 108 13.58 14.35 -6.17
N VAL A 109 12.61 13.43 -6.20
CA VAL A 109 11.20 13.79 -6.31
C VAL A 109 10.58 13.69 -4.92
N ARG A 110 10.03 14.81 -4.43
CA ARG A 110 9.15 14.81 -3.26
C ARG A 110 7.73 14.52 -3.71
N ALA A 111 7.21 13.34 -3.37
CA ALA A 111 5.79 13.10 -3.50
C ALA A 111 5.07 13.90 -2.41
N ARG A 112 4.12 14.76 -2.79
CA ARG A 112 3.21 15.41 -1.82
C ARG A 112 2.00 14.55 -1.52
N GLU A 113 1.57 13.81 -2.52
CA GLU A 113 0.48 12.87 -2.48
C GLU A 113 0.83 11.75 -3.47
N VAL A 114 0.34 10.55 -3.19
CA VAL A 114 0.63 9.35 -3.97
C VAL A 114 -0.71 8.77 -4.37
N ASP A 115 -0.92 8.63 -5.66
CA ASP A 115 -2.14 8.07 -6.20
C ASP A 115 -1.94 6.58 -6.46
N LEU A 116 -2.88 5.77 -5.99
CA LEU A 116 -2.92 4.34 -6.25
C LEU A 116 -3.97 4.11 -7.33
N VAL A 117 -3.53 3.58 -8.46
CA VAL A 117 -4.39 3.31 -9.61
C VAL A 117 -4.53 1.80 -9.77
N CYS A 118 -5.76 1.32 -9.80
CA CYS A 118 -6.03 -0.08 -10.13
C CYS A 118 -6.18 -0.22 -11.64
N ASP A 119 -5.19 -0.84 -12.29
CA ASP A 119 -5.19 -1.15 -13.72
C ASP A 119 -5.20 -2.67 -13.92
N GLU A 120 -6.22 -3.17 -14.62
CA GLU A 120 -6.45 -4.61 -14.86
C GLU A 120 -6.37 -5.49 -13.58
N GLY A 121 -6.78 -4.97 -12.42
CA GLY A 121 -6.73 -5.69 -11.14
C GLY A 121 -5.38 -5.63 -10.42
N THR A 122 -4.40 -4.93 -10.99
CA THR A 122 -3.11 -4.66 -10.38
C THR A 122 -3.07 -3.23 -9.87
N TRP A 123 -2.75 -3.05 -8.59
CA TRP A 123 -2.54 -1.72 -8.03
C TRP A 123 -1.14 -1.22 -8.35
N ARG A 124 -1.05 -0.02 -8.92
CA ARG A 124 0.22 0.65 -9.24
C ARG A 124 0.20 2.06 -8.66
N VAL A 125 1.40 2.56 -8.38
CA VAL A 125 1.60 3.95 -7.97
C VAL A 125 1.58 4.84 -9.22
N ALA A 126 0.90 5.99 -9.19
CA ALA A 126 0.91 6.98 -10.27
C ALA A 126 1.40 8.36 -9.80
#